data_AF-A0A813PWI0-F1
#
_entry.id   AF-A0A813PWI0-F1
#
_cell.length_a   1.000
_cell.length_b   1.000
_cell.length_c   1.000
_cell.angle_alpha   90.00
_cell.angle_beta   90.00
_cell.angle_gamma   90.00
#
_symmetry.space_group_name_H-M   'P 1'
#
loop_
_entity.id
_entity.type
_entity.pdbx_description
1 polymer ?
#
loop_
_entity_poly.entity_id
_entity_poly.type
_entity_poly.pdbx_seq_one_letter_code
_entity_poly.pdbx_strand_id
1 'polypeptide(L)'
;MKSVLLIFLLCAFTQATYIPKLVQKINVDKPAFANLINSDKLNKYHLAISSFNGAPFSADYVFYYSYFNLNETSKPLQLNNKNLVWPNEISYTNESILNDNTDPYGGLIVAGGFLVPSKENGGIFYYHFTSKDRSQITQNPPYEITLNSQGKIKWFYHRVIRVDISGDNVTDLLTCRSYKPLVGATQTQLVGFVLDPESLLYVEKVILNDACDIFFDVADLDNDGRFEIISAGFFISKLNLIYSDDPNNSFLNGNVKVLTLDNKVGKLFDVKMIDLDQDGSMELLVTNHQGNKDKPEGRLFYYKMEGSNVRTAKWSYHLIYNNFPVLKSGIQQAAPGGAKAFYPNLNEKSKPYILVSGDGATKAYLFAPLNTKPVQYNLVWTETYKGYTVGGTAIGDLDGDGLNEFIIPIYENNTCYIYSLTKNERFRLTNLH
;
A
#
# COMPACT_ATOMS: atom_id res chain seq x y z
N MET A 1 -50.68 -37.60 -18.41
CA MET A 1 -49.71 -36.68 -17.79
C MET A 1 -48.44 -36.67 -18.64
N LYS A 2 -48.15 -35.56 -19.32
CA LYS A 2 -46.92 -35.36 -20.10
C LYS A 2 -45.90 -34.70 -19.18
N SER A 3 -44.80 -35.38 -18.88
CA SER A 3 -43.68 -34.80 -18.13
C SER A 3 -42.83 -33.96 -19.07
N VAL A 4 -42.80 -32.65 -18.84
CA VAL A 4 -41.90 -31.71 -19.53
C VAL A 4 -40.56 -31.76 -18.80
N LEU A 5 -39.53 -32.29 -19.47
CA LEU A 5 -38.15 -32.26 -19.02
C LEU A 5 -37.60 -30.86 -19.33
N LEU A 6 -37.49 -30.01 -18.31
CA LEU A 6 -36.87 -28.69 -18.42
C LEU A 6 -35.34 -28.87 -18.38
N ILE A 7 -34.68 -28.82 -19.53
CA ILE A 7 -33.23 -28.80 -19.62
C ILE A 7 -32.78 -27.36 -19.29
N PHE A 8 -32.23 -27.16 -18.10
CA PHE A 8 -31.48 -25.94 -17.78
C PHE A 8 -30.17 -25.97 -18.60
N LEU A 9 -30.13 -25.21 -19.69
CA LEU A 9 -28.85 -24.83 -20.29
C LEU A 9 -28.12 -23.92 -19.30
N LEU A 10 -27.14 -24.46 -18.58
CA LEU A 10 -26.09 -23.66 -17.96
C LEU A 10 -25.26 -23.04 -19.08
N CYS A 11 -25.56 -21.80 -19.46
CA CYS A 11 -24.65 -20.96 -20.22
C CYS A 11 -23.42 -20.69 -19.34
N ALA A 12 -22.38 -21.51 -19.49
CA ALA A 12 -21.07 -21.20 -18.94
C ALA A 12 -20.47 -20.04 -19.73
N PHE A 13 -20.55 -18.83 -19.19
CA PHE A 13 -19.79 -17.70 -19.71
C PHE A 13 -18.30 -17.97 -19.46
N THR A 14 -17.51 -18.00 -20.53
CA THR A 14 -16.05 -18.00 -20.43
C THR A 14 -15.61 -16.56 -20.21
N GLN A 15 -15.14 -16.24 -19.02
CA GLN A 15 -14.51 -14.95 -18.75
C GLN A 15 -13.01 -15.10 -19.05
N ALA A 16 -12.48 -14.24 -19.91
CA ALA A 16 -11.05 -14.21 -20.17
C ALA A 16 -10.30 -14.00 -18.85
N THR A 17 -9.33 -14.88 -18.59
CA THR A 17 -8.50 -14.80 -17.38
C THR A 17 -7.10 -14.37 -17.78
N TYR A 18 -6.56 -13.36 -17.11
CA TYR A 18 -5.18 -12.92 -17.31
C TYR A 18 -4.25 -13.75 -16.43
N ILE A 19 -3.25 -14.38 -17.04
CA ILE A 19 -2.26 -15.21 -16.34
C ILE A 19 -0.89 -14.53 -16.40
N PRO A 20 -0.23 -14.33 -15.25
CA PRO A 20 1.12 -13.82 -15.20
C PRO A 20 2.15 -14.71 -15.88
N LYS A 21 3.07 -14.09 -16.60
CA LYS A 21 4.28 -14.70 -17.16
C LYS A 21 5.48 -13.89 -16.70
N LEU A 22 6.45 -14.55 -16.07
CA LEU A 22 7.72 -13.91 -15.72
C LEU A 22 8.43 -13.46 -17.00
N VAL A 23 8.76 -12.19 -17.08
CA VAL A 23 9.44 -11.60 -18.26
C VAL A 23 10.83 -11.08 -17.93
N GLN A 24 11.06 -10.59 -16.71
CA GLN A 24 12.37 -10.06 -16.30
C GLN A 24 12.64 -10.24 -14.81
N LYS A 25 13.92 -10.20 -14.44
CA LYS A 25 14.41 -10.07 -13.06
C LYS A 25 15.44 -8.95 -13.01
N ILE A 26 15.39 -8.15 -11.96
CA ILE A 26 16.41 -7.14 -11.67
C ILE A 26 17.00 -7.41 -10.28
N ASN A 27 18.32 -7.27 -10.18
CA ASN A 27 19.03 -7.46 -8.91
C ASN A 27 19.03 -6.14 -8.14
N VAL A 28 18.50 -6.18 -6.92
CA VAL A 28 18.46 -5.05 -5.99
C VAL A 28 18.72 -5.66 -4.61
N ASP A 29 19.63 -5.12 -3.82
CA ASP A 29 19.89 -5.69 -2.49
C ASP A 29 18.64 -5.53 -1.62
N LYS A 30 18.18 -6.63 -1.01
CA LYS A 30 17.09 -6.67 -0.03
C LYS A 30 15.86 -5.81 -0.34
N PRO A 31 15.23 -5.96 -1.52
CA PRO A 31 14.16 -5.08 -1.94
C PRO A 31 12.90 -5.36 -1.12
N ALA A 32 12.26 -4.31 -0.62
CA ALA A 32 11.13 -4.40 0.31
C ALA A 32 9.83 -3.85 -0.28
N PHE A 33 9.77 -2.57 -0.61
CA PHE A 33 8.60 -1.96 -1.27
C PHE A 33 9.03 -1.38 -2.61
N ALA A 34 8.26 -1.68 -3.66
CA ALA A 34 8.40 -1.07 -4.97
C ALA A 34 7.27 -0.07 -5.22
N ASN A 35 7.60 1.06 -5.86
CA ASN A 35 6.61 2.00 -6.37
C ASN A 35 7.02 2.51 -7.76
N LEU A 36 6.03 2.61 -8.65
CA LEU A 36 6.18 3.16 -9.99
C LEU A 36 5.68 4.61 -10.01
N ILE A 37 6.47 5.47 -10.63
CA ILE A 37 6.22 6.91 -10.74
C ILE A 37 6.04 7.23 -12.21
N ASN A 38 4.94 7.86 -12.59
CA ASN A 38 4.75 8.29 -13.98
C ASN A 38 5.86 9.26 -14.37
N SER A 39 6.48 9.03 -15.53
CA SER A 39 7.36 10.02 -16.14
C SER A 39 6.56 10.97 -17.03
N ASP A 40 7.10 12.16 -17.27
CA ASP A 40 6.55 13.10 -18.24
C ASP A 40 6.66 12.61 -19.69
N LYS A 41 7.39 11.51 -19.93
CA LYS A 41 7.43 10.82 -21.23
C LYS A 41 6.32 9.77 -21.27
N LEU A 42 5.53 9.82 -22.34
CA LEU A 42 4.45 8.87 -22.60
C LEU A 42 4.93 7.43 -22.44
N ASN A 43 4.16 6.61 -21.73
CA ASN A 43 4.39 5.18 -21.49
C ASN A 43 5.77 4.88 -20.89
N LYS A 44 6.25 5.72 -19.98
CA LYS A 44 7.48 5.48 -19.22
C LYS A 44 7.26 5.73 -17.74
N TYR A 45 7.77 4.82 -16.94
CA TYR A 45 7.78 4.92 -15.49
C TYR A 45 9.20 5.18 -14.99
N HIS A 46 9.32 5.75 -13.81
CA HIS A 46 10.48 5.60 -12.95
C HIS A 46 10.14 4.57 -11.87
N LEU A 47 11.15 3.87 -11.34
CA LEU A 47 10.95 2.85 -10.31
C LEU A 47 11.76 3.22 -9.07
N ALA A 48 11.07 3.36 -7.94
CA ALA A 48 11.68 3.51 -6.64
C ALA A 48 11.50 2.22 -5.82
N ILE A 49 12.57 1.74 -5.19
CA ILE A 49 12.55 0.53 -4.37
C ILE A 49 13.20 0.84 -3.03
N SER A 50 12.47 0.62 -1.93
CA SER A 50 13.08 0.65 -0.61
C SER A 50 13.80 -0.66 -0.33
N SER A 51 14.90 -0.56 0.41
CA SER A 51 15.75 -1.68 0.78
C SER A 51 16.23 -1.52 2.20
N PHE A 52 16.10 -2.58 3.00
CA PHE A 52 16.55 -2.57 4.39
C PHE A 52 17.26 -3.85 4.76
N ASN A 53 18.01 -3.82 5.86
CA ASN A 53 18.73 -4.96 6.36
C ASN A 53 18.41 -5.21 7.84
N GLY A 54 17.93 -6.44 8.11
CA GLY A 54 17.61 -6.95 9.44
C GLY A 54 18.77 -6.97 10.44
N ALA A 55 20.02 -6.80 10.00
CA ALA A 55 21.18 -6.70 10.88
C ALA A 55 21.24 -5.33 11.56
N PRO A 56 21.40 -5.25 12.90
CA PRO A 56 21.65 -3.98 13.58
C PRO A 56 22.84 -3.22 12.98
N PHE A 57 22.75 -1.89 12.95
CA PHE A 57 23.77 -0.94 12.46
C PHE A 57 24.14 -1.05 10.98
N SER A 58 23.48 -1.93 10.22
CA SER A 58 23.63 -1.99 8.77
C SER A 58 23.13 -0.71 8.11
N ALA A 59 23.61 -0.43 6.90
CA ALA A 59 23.07 0.64 6.06
C ALA A 59 21.83 0.14 5.31
N ASP A 60 20.90 1.05 5.05
CA ASP A 60 19.68 0.83 4.29
C ASP A 60 19.58 1.89 3.18
N TYR A 61 18.79 1.62 2.14
CA TYR A 61 18.82 2.42 0.92
C TYR A 61 17.47 2.58 0.26
N VAL A 62 17.35 3.60 -0.57
CA VAL A 62 16.35 3.64 -1.64
C VAL A 62 17.09 3.53 -2.97
N PHE A 63 16.63 2.64 -3.83
CA PHE A 63 17.11 2.49 -5.20
C PHE A 63 16.16 3.16 -6.16
N TYR A 64 16.71 3.88 -7.14
CA TYR A 64 15.95 4.64 -8.12
C TYR A 64 16.42 4.31 -9.55
N TYR A 65 15.49 3.86 -10.38
CA TYR A 65 15.68 3.71 -11.82
C TYR A 65 14.92 4.79 -12.56
N SER A 66 15.61 5.56 -13.39
CA SER A 66 14.98 6.49 -14.30
C SER A 66 14.57 5.80 -15.60
N TYR A 67 13.36 6.10 -16.09
CA TYR A 67 12.79 5.52 -17.32
C TYR A 67 12.77 3.99 -17.35
N PHE A 68 12.47 3.41 -16.20
CA PHE A 68 12.31 1.97 -16.01
C PHE A 68 11.30 1.38 -17.00
N ASN A 69 11.68 0.24 -17.59
CA ASN A 69 10.86 -0.54 -18.53
C ASN A 69 11.27 -2.02 -18.51
N LEU A 70 10.58 -2.85 -19.27
CA LEU A 70 10.80 -4.30 -19.33
C LEU A 70 12.18 -4.73 -19.82
N ASN A 71 12.95 -3.86 -20.47
CA ASN A 71 14.31 -4.16 -20.96
C ASN A 71 15.40 -3.50 -20.09
N GLU A 72 15.07 -3.07 -18.87
CA GLU A 72 16.03 -2.39 -18.01
C GLU A 72 17.23 -3.28 -17.69
N THR A 73 18.43 -2.74 -17.91
CA THR A 73 19.71 -3.42 -17.63
C THR A 73 20.68 -2.53 -16.86
N SER A 74 20.30 -1.26 -16.63
CA SER A 74 21.09 -0.27 -15.91
C SER A 74 21.16 -0.61 -14.43
N LYS A 75 22.20 -0.09 -13.77
CA LYS A 75 22.28 -0.14 -12.30
C LYS A 75 21.42 0.97 -11.74
N PRO A 76 20.61 0.71 -10.69
CA PRO A 76 19.85 1.77 -10.06
C PRO A 76 20.79 2.79 -9.43
N LEU A 77 20.33 4.03 -9.38
CA LEU A 77 20.91 5.01 -8.49
C LEU A 77 20.58 4.63 -7.04
N GLN A 78 21.60 4.52 -6.19
CA GLN A 78 21.44 4.30 -4.76
C GLN A 78 21.39 5.65 -4.04
N LEU A 79 20.24 5.96 -3.43
CA LEU A 79 20.03 7.16 -2.64
C LEU A 79 20.53 6.91 -1.22
N ASN A 80 21.55 7.67 -0.81
CA ASN A 80 22.28 7.43 0.43
C ASN A 80 21.85 8.43 1.50
N ASN A 81 21.42 7.92 2.65
CA ASN A 81 21.22 8.73 3.84
C ASN A 81 21.61 7.93 5.07
N LYS A 82 22.55 8.45 5.87
CA LYS A 82 22.99 7.81 7.11
C LYS A 82 21.91 7.76 8.19
N ASN A 83 20.94 8.67 8.13
CA ASN A 83 19.82 8.73 9.07
C ASN A 83 18.63 7.88 8.60
N LEU A 84 18.59 7.51 7.32
CA LEU A 84 17.54 6.63 6.80
C LEU A 84 17.80 5.22 7.30
N VAL A 85 16.97 4.80 8.25
CA VAL A 85 16.93 3.42 8.74
C VAL A 85 15.59 2.81 8.34
N TRP A 86 15.64 1.57 7.89
CA TRP A 86 14.49 0.75 7.51
C TRP A 86 13.47 1.50 6.63
N PRO A 87 13.83 1.90 5.40
CA PRO A 87 12.88 2.54 4.48
C PRO A 87 11.70 1.62 4.21
N ASN A 88 10.49 2.09 4.52
CA ASN A 88 9.24 1.39 4.32
C ASN A 88 8.61 1.80 2.97
N GLU A 89 7.32 2.13 2.94
CA GLU A 89 6.65 2.53 1.70
C GLU A 89 7.21 3.85 1.18
N ILE A 90 7.40 3.91 -0.13
CA ILE A 90 7.81 5.10 -0.86
C ILE A 90 6.56 5.64 -1.54
N SER A 91 6.26 6.92 -1.34
CA SER A 91 5.29 7.66 -2.15
C SER A 91 6.00 8.74 -2.96
N TYR A 92 5.28 9.36 -3.90
CA TYR A 92 5.81 10.47 -4.69
C TYR A 92 4.82 11.62 -4.71
N THR A 93 5.34 12.81 -4.96
CA THR A 93 4.56 14.02 -5.19
C THR A 93 5.12 14.77 -6.38
N ASN A 94 4.24 15.45 -7.12
CA ASN A 94 4.61 16.38 -8.20
C ASN A 94 4.73 17.82 -7.70
N GLU A 95 4.36 18.07 -6.44
CA GLU A 95 4.42 19.37 -5.80
C GLU A 95 5.66 19.47 -4.91
N SER A 96 6.13 20.70 -4.75
CA SER A 96 7.18 21.06 -3.80
C SER A 96 6.76 20.72 -2.36
N ILE A 97 7.72 20.21 -1.60
CA ILE A 97 7.65 20.00 -0.14
C ILE A 97 8.50 21.06 0.57
N LEU A 98 9.59 21.53 -0.06
CA LEU A 98 10.47 22.53 0.55
C LEU A 98 9.89 23.94 0.48
N ASN A 99 8.81 24.15 -0.29
CA ASN A 99 8.13 25.42 -0.50
C ASN A 99 9.09 26.57 -0.87
N ASP A 100 10.18 26.21 -1.55
CA ASP A 100 11.12 27.11 -2.17
C ASP A 100 11.34 26.69 -3.63
N ASN A 101 12.16 27.43 -4.37
CA ASN A 101 12.42 27.12 -5.78
C ASN A 101 13.41 25.95 -5.98
N THR A 102 13.77 25.21 -4.92
CA THR A 102 14.81 24.15 -4.99
C THR A 102 14.25 22.80 -5.40
N ASP A 103 12.94 22.55 -5.23
CA ASP A 103 12.26 21.31 -5.61
C ASP A 103 11.05 21.52 -6.55
N PRO A 104 11.21 22.23 -7.68
CA PRO A 104 10.10 22.62 -8.56
C PRO A 104 9.40 21.45 -9.28
N TYR A 105 9.89 20.23 -9.11
CA TYR A 105 9.41 19.03 -9.80
C TYR A 105 8.86 17.96 -8.83
N GLY A 106 8.75 18.31 -7.54
CA GLY A 106 8.40 17.37 -6.49
C GLY A 106 9.49 16.35 -6.21
N GLY A 107 9.11 15.20 -5.65
CA GLY A 107 10.09 14.23 -5.14
C GLY A 107 9.50 12.95 -4.57
N LEU A 108 10.39 12.11 -4.04
CA LEU A 108 10.04 10.90 -3.30
C LEU A 108 9.89 11.22 -1.82
N ILE A 109 8.85 10.69 -1.19
CA ILE A 109 8.66 10.71 0.26
C ILE A 109 8.86 9.28 0.75
N VAL A 110 9.75 9.10 1.71
CA VAL A 110 10.18 7.79 2.21
C VAL A 110 9.94 7.74 3.71
N ALA A 111 9.04 6.86 4.13
CA ALA A 111 8.85 6.56 5.54
C ALA A 111 9.96 5.62 6.04
N GLY A 112 10.37 5.74 7.30
CA GLY A 112 11.46 4.94 7.86
C GLY A 112 11.25 4.47 9.29
N GLY A 113 12.07 3.51 9.69
CA GLY A 113 12.16 2.94 11.04
C GLY A 113 11.44 1.60 11.19
N PHE A 114 11.89 0.81 12.17
CA PHE A 114 11.25 -0.46 12.54
C PHE A 114 11.67 -0.95 13.93
N LEU A 115 11.11 -2.08 14.35
CA LEU A 115 11.32 -2.68 15.69
C LEU A 115 12.69 -3.33 15.91
N VAL A 116 13.58 -3.25 14.93
CA VAL A 116 14.90 -3.88 15.00
C VAL A 116 15.85 -2.99 15.80
N PRO A 117 16.65 -3.54 16.73
CA PRO A 117 17.64 -2.77 17.48
C PRO A 117 18.49 -1.91 16.54
N SER A 118 18.68 -0.63 16.89
CA SER A 118 19.35 0.42 16.11
C SER A 118 18.58 0.99 14.90
N LYS A 119 17.40 0.44 14.58
CA LYS A 119 16.54 0.89 13.47
C LYS A 119 15.24 1.53 13.98
N GLU A 120 15.10 1.73 15.29
CA GLU A 120 13.86 2.20 15.90
C GLU A 120 13.63 3.69 15.71
N ASN A 121 14.71 4.46 15.51
CA ASN A 121 14.65 5.90 15.29
C ASN A 121 14.41 6.21 13.81
N GLY A 122 13.17 5.99 13.37
CA GLY A 122 12.72 6.30 12.02
C GLY A 122 12.48 7.78 11.77
N GLY A 123 12.08 8.09 10.55
CA GLY A 123 11.77 9.44 10.13
C GLY A 123 11.02 9.47 8.80
N ILE A 124 10.70 10.67 8.34
CA ILE A 124 10.16 10.90 6.99
C ILE A 124 11.19 11.69 6.20
N PHE A 125 11.60 11.15 5.06
CA PHE A 125 12.68 11.68 4.25
C PHE A 125 12.17 12.07 2.86
N TYR A 126 12.60 13.23 2.38
CA TYR A 126 12.22 13.76 1.09
C TYR A 126 13.43 13.91 0.16
N TYR A 127 13.34 13.29 -1.01
CA TYR A 127 14.34 13.35 -2.08
C TYR A 127 13.73 14.07 -3.29
N HIS A 128 14.07 15.34 -3.51
CA HIS A 128 13.52 16.09 -4.63
C HIS A 128 14.18 15.73 -5.96
N PHE A 129 13.38 15.80 -7.03
CA PHE A 129 13.84 15.71 -8.40
C PHE A 129 14.52 17.02 -8.83
N THR A 130 15.68 16.91 -9.47
CA THR A 130 16.45 18.06 -9.96
C THR A 130 16.25 18.32 -11.46
N SER A 131 15.35 17.56 -12.09
CA SER A 131 15.06 17.61 -13.52
C SER A 131 13.56 17.47 -13.75
N LYS A 132 13.03 18.19 -14.74
CA LYS A 132 11.59 18.20 -15.06
C LYS A 132 11.05 16.82 -15.37
N ASP A 133 11.79 16.06 -16.17
CA ASP A 133 11.42 14.68 -16.52
C ASP A 133 11.66 13.66 -15.40
N ARG A 134 12.10 14.14 -14.23
CA ARG A 134 12.40 13.39 -13.01
C ARG A 134 13.53 12.38 -13.14
N SER A 135 14.29 12.38 -14.24
CA SER A 135 15.37 11.42 -14.46
C SER A 135 16.56 11.58 -13.50
N GLN A 136 16.66 12.74 -12.87
CA GLN A 136 17.65 13.09 -11.84
C GLN A 136 16.98 13.44 -10.51
N ILE A 137 17.58 12.95 -9.43
CA ILE A 137 17.11 13.09 -8.05
C ILE A 137 18.29 13.34 -7.12
N THR A 138 18.06 14.08 -6.04
CA THR A 138 19.07 14.33 -5.00
C THR A 138 19.58 13.04 -4.35
N GLN A 139 20.88 13.01 -4.05
CA GLN A 139 21.55 11.80 -3.57
C GLN A 139 21.92 11.81 -2.08
N ASN A 140 22.27 12.97 -1.49
CA ASN A 140 22.62 13.10 -0.07
C ASN A 140 22.84 14.57 0.38
N PRO A 141 22.41 14.97 1.60
CA PRO A 141 21.37 14.33 2.40
C PRO A 141 19.97 14.70 1.88
N PRO A 142 18.97 13.81 2.01
CA PRO A 142 17.57 14.20 1.83
C PRO A 142 17.16 15.20 2.90
N TYR A 143 16.04 15.88 2.66
CA TYR A 143 15.39 16.66 3.69
C TYR A 143 14.66 15.74 4.67
N GLU A 144 15.01 15.79 5.96
CA GLU A 144 14.35 15.02 7.01
C GLU A 144 13.23 15.87 7.63
N ILE A 145 11.98 15.56 7.28
CA ILE A 145 10.79 16.30 7.73
C ILE A 145 10.61 16.19 9.26
N THR A 146 11.02 15.05 9.82
CA THR A 146 10.90 14.72 11.25
C THR A 146 12.07 15.22 12.10
N LEU A 147 13.00 16.01 11.54
CA LEU A 147 14.23 16.40 12.25
C LEU A 147 13.94 17.09 13.60
N ASN A 148 12.89 17.92 13.64
CA ASN A 148 12.49 18.65 14.84
C ASN A 148 11.56 17.84 15.77
N SER A 149 11.11 16.67 15.32
CA SER A 149 10.24 15.75 16.07
C SER A 149 11.01 14.80 16.99
N GLN A 150 12.34 14.92 17.05
CA GLN A 150 13.23 14.01 17.78
C GLN A 150 13.15 14.24 19.30
N GLY A 151 12.02 13.88 19.90
CA GLY A 151 11.90 13.66 21.34
C GLY A 151 12.65 12.39 21.79
N LYS A 152 12.50 12.02 23.07
CA LYS A 152 13.10 10.77 23.61
C LYS A 152 12.50 9.48 22.99
N ILE A 153 11.34 9.58 22.34
CA ILE A 153 10.62 8.43 21.79
C ILE A 153 11.09 8.18 20.36
N LYS A 154 11.53 6.95 20.10
CA LYS A 154 11.99 6.49 18.79
C LYS A 154 10.79 6.00 17.97
N TRP A 155 10.21 6.88 17.18
CA TRP A 155 9.07 6.59 16.31
C TRP A 155 9.50 5.90 15.02
N PHE A 156 8.63 5.03 14.48
CA PHE A 156 8.76 4.53 13.13
C PHE A 156 7.47 4.73 12.32
N TYR A 157 7.64 4.83 11.00
CA TYR A 157 6.63 5.25 10.04
C TYR A 157 6.62 4.27 8.87
N HIS A 158 5.44 3.90 8.36
CA HIS A 158 5.34 2.98 7.21
C HIS A 158 4.77 3.61 5.95
N ARG A 159 3.88 4.61 6.08
CA ARG A 159 3.20 5.27 4.95
C ARG A 159 3.02 6.76 5.23
N VAL A 160 3.19 7.57 4.19
CA VAL A 160 2.90 9.01 4.21
C VAL A 160 2.01 9.34 3.01
N ILE A 161 0.88 9.99 3.28
CA ILE A 161 -0.08 10.46 2.27
C ILE A 161 -0.09 11.98 2.31
N ARG A 162 -0.16 12.59 1.12
CA ARG A 162 -0.36 14.03 0.97
C ARG A 162 -1.84 14.34 0.93
N VAL A 163 -2.32 15.18 1.85
CA VAL A 163 -3.72 15.61 1.96
C VAL A 163 -3.79 16.90 2.78
N ASP A 164 -4.72 17.80 2.48
CA ASP A 164 -5.01 19.00 3.28
C ASP A 164 -5.67 18.61 4.60
N ILE A 165 -4.91 18.65 5.72
CA ILE A 165 -5.45 18.32 7.04
C ILE A 165 -5.80 19.57 7.84
N SER A 166 -5.31 20.74 7.45
CA SER A 166 -5.65 22.04 8.04
C SER A 166 -7.04 22.53 7.62
N GLY A 167 -7.51 22.14 6.43
CA GLY A 167 -8.72 22.68 5.81
C GLY A 167 -8.49 24.05 5.16
N ASP A 168 -7.26 24.36 4.76
CA ASP A 168 -6.86 25.66 4.17
C ASP A 168 -6.55 25.58 2.67
N ASN A 169 -6.81 24.45 2.04
CA ASN A 169 -6.48 24.09 0.65
C ASN A 169 -4.98 24.00 0.36
N VAL A 170 -4.14 23.90 1.38
CA VAL A 170 -2.72 23.59 1.25
C VAL A 170 -2.51 22.13 1.61
N THR A 171 -1.76 21.41 0.79
CA THR A 171 -1.55 19.98 1.01
C THR A 171 -0.44 19.73 2.04
N ASP A 172 -0.80 19.05 3.11
CA ASP A 172 0.08 18.64 4.19
C ASP A 172 0.57 17.20 4.03
N LEU A 173 1.31 16.69 5.02
CA LEU A 173 1.66 15.29 5.13
C LEU A 173 0.92 14.63 6.29
N LEU A 174 0.19 13.56 6.01
CA LEU A 174 -0.46 12.73 7.00
C LEU A 174 0.28 11.40 7.11
N THR A 175 0.46 10.91 8.33
CA THR A 175 1.06 9.60 8.59
C THR A 175 0.52 8.98 9.88
N CYS A 176 0.75 7.69 10.02
CA CYS A 176 0.64 7.01 11.29
C CYS A 176 2.03 6.60 11.77
N ARG A 177 2.24 6.69 13.08
CA ARG A 177 3.50 6.32 13.70
C ARG A 177 3.29 5.43 14.89
N SER A 178 4.30 4.61 15.14
CA SER A 178 4.30 3.66 16.23
C SER A 178 5.61 3.70 17.01
N TYR A 179 5.49 3.42 18.30
CA TYR A 179 6.62 3.18 19.20
C TYR A 179 6.34 1.90 19.96
N LYS A 180 7.27 0.95 19.88
CA LYS A 180 7.17 -0.33 20.58
C LYS A 180 8.45 -0.58 21.37
N PRO A 181 8.47 -0.27 22.68
CA PRO A 181 9.62 -0.57 23.50
C PRO A 181 9.75 -2.08 23.74
N LEU A 182 10.94 -2.52 24.13
CA LEU A 182 11.18 -3.87 24.65
C LEU A 182 10.34 -4.16 25.90
N VAL A 183 10.18 -3.15 26.76
CA VAL A 183 9.39 -3.20 27.99
C VAL A 183 8.47 -1.99 28.04
N GLY A 184 7.18 -2.23 28.27
CA GLY A 184 6.16 -1.19 28.37
C GLY A 184 5.11 -1.25 27.28
N ALA A 185 4.23 -0.25 27.28
CA ALA A 185 3.12 -0.16 26.34
C ALA A 185 3.59 0.30 24.94
N THR A 186 2.97 -0.26 23.90
CA THR A 186 3.03 0.33 22.56
C THR A 186 2.33 1.69 22.60
N GLN A 187 2.89 2.69 21.91
CA GLN A 187 2.21 3.97 21.65
C GLN A 187 2.01 4.13 20.16
N THR A 188 0.86 4.67 19.76
CA THR A 188 0.50 4.83 18.35
C THR A 188 -0.23 6.14 18.14
N GLN A 189 0.04 6.82 17.02
CA GLN A 189 -0.51 8.13 16.74
C GLN A 189 -0.82 8.32 15.26
N LEU A 190 -1.94 9.01 14.99
CA LEU A 190 -2.17 9.70 13.72
C LEU A 190 -1.56 11.09 13.85
N VAL A 191 -0.69 11.45 12.90
CA VAL A 191 0.13 12.67 12.97
C VAL A 191 0.08 13.38 11.63
N GLY A 192 -0.14 14.68 11.72
CA GLY A 192 0.00 15.62 10.62
C GLY A 192 1.32 16.36 10.70
N PHE A 193 1.94 16.62 9.56
CA PHE A 193 2.97 17.63 9.39
C PHE A 193 2.36 18.72 8.55
N VAL A 194 2.04 19.83 9.21
CA VAL A 194 1.32 20.96 8.63
C VAL A 194 2.32 22.00 8.16
N LEU A 195 2.18 22.49 6.93
CA LEU A 195 3.07 23.55 6.45
C LEU A 195 2.77 24.85 7.20
N ASP A 196 3.77 25.41 7.89
CA ASP A 196 3.68 26.75 8.45
C ASP A 196 4.00 27.79 7.36
N PRO A 197 3.04 28.66 6.97
CA PRO A 197 3.24 29.62 5.89
C PRO A 197 4.28 30.70 6.23
N GLU A 198 4.57 30.93 7.52
CA GLU A 198 5.57 31.93 7.91
C GLU A 198 6.99 31.39 7.84
N SER A 199 7.22 30.20 8.43
CA SER A 199 8.55 29.58 8.43
C SER A 199 8.87 28.77 7.19
N LEU A 200 7.85 28.41 6.39
CA LEU A 200 7.93 27.45 5.28
C LEU A 200 8.41 26.06 5.72
N LEU A 201 8.27 25.75 7.00
CA LEU A 201 8.64 24.47 7.58
C LEU A 201 7.41 23.67 7.99
N TYR A 202 7.56 22.36 7.94
CA TYR A 202 6.54 21.45 8.46
C TYR A 202 6.55 21.42 9.98
N VAL A 203 5.38 21.67 10.57
CA VAL A 203 5.12 21.61 12.00
C VAL A 203 4.35 20.33 12.33
N GLU A 204 4.93 19.50 13.19
CA GLU A 204 4.27 18.29 13.67
C GLU A 204 3.04 18.61 14.54
N LYS A 205 1.93 17.94 14.26
CA LYS A 205 0.68 17.96 15.03
C LYS A 205 0.21 16.54 15.28
N VAL A 206 0.14 16.13 16.55
CA VAL A 206 -0.54 14.89 16.93
C VAL A 206 -2.04 15.12 16.82
N ILE A 207 -2.70 14.39 15.94
CA ILE A 207 -4.14 14.50 15.68
C ILE A 207 -4.90 13.59 16.65
N LEU A 208 -4.51 12.32 16.72
CA LEU A 208 -5.12 11.31 17.59
C LEU A 208 -4.07 10.35 18.15
N ASN A 209 -4.31 9.87 19.36
CA ASN A 209 -3.60 8.73 19.94
C ASN A 209 -4.45 7.47 19.77
N ASP A 210 -3.80 6.32 19.55
CA ASP A 210 -4.42 4.99 19.55
C ASP A 210 -5.56 4.77 18.53
N ALA A 211 -5.54 5.56 17.45
CA ALA A 211 -6.49 5.47 16.34
C ALA A 211 -5.88 4.89 15.05
N CYS A 212 -4.57 5.07 14.85
CA CYS A 212 -3.81 4.57 13.71
C CYS A 212 -2.36 4.29 14.09
N ASP A 213 -1.72 3.29 13.45
CA ASP A 213 -0.40 2.82 13.87
C ASP A 213 0.61 2.56 12.73
N ILE A 214 0.20 1.95 11.62
CA ILE A 214 1.10 1.56 10.52
C ILE A 214 0.55 2.01 9.15
N PHE A 215 -0.49 1.36 8.65
CA PHE A 215 -1.04 1.61 7.32
C PHE A 215 -2.47 2.13 7.40
N PHE A 216 -2.78 3.01 6.46
CA PHE A 216 -4.07 3.67 6.34
C PHE A 216 -4.25 4.13 4.90
N ASP A 217 -5.47 4.51 4.55
CA ASP A 217 -5.78 5.14 3.28
C ASP A 217 -6.66 6.36 3.50
N VAL A 218 -6.76 7.24 2.50
CA VAL A 218 -7.53 8.48 2.55
C VAL A 218 -8.37 8.64 1.30
N ALA A 219 -9.67 8.84 1.45
CA ALA A 219 -10.60 9.14 0.35
C ALA A 219 -11.89 9.77 0.88
N ASP A 220 -12.60 10.48 0.02
CA ASP A 220 -14.00 10.86 0.24
C ASP A 220 -14.88 9.62 -0.03
N LEU A 221 -15.33 8.97 1.04
CA LEU A 221 -15.99 7.66 0.97
C LEU A 221 -17.48 7.75 0.62
N ASP A 222 -18.12 8.86 0.94
CA ASP A 222 -19.55 9.08 0.68
C ASP A 222 -19.83 10.20 -0.34
N ASN A 223 -18.79 10.73 -0.97
CA ASN A 223 -18.82 11.78 -1.99
C ASN A 223 -19.44 13.09 -1.46
N ASP A 224 -19.22 13.42 -0.18
CA ASP A 224 -19.73 14.64 0.44
C ASP A 224 -18.79 15.85 0.27
N GLY A 225 -17.65 15.66 -0.40
CA GLY A 225 -16.61 16.66 -0.61
C GLY A 225 -15.57 16.71 0.50
N ARG A 226 -15.66 15.84 1.51
CA ARG A 226 -14.70 15.72 2.61
C ARG A 226 -14.14 14.31 2.63
N PHE A 227 -12.85 14.22 2.89
CA PHE A 227 -12.20 12.92 2.99
C PHE A 227 -12.32 12.32 4.39
N GLU A 228 -12.35 11.00 4.41
CA GLU A 228 -12.18 10.15 5.57
C GLU A 228 -10.82 9.45 5.52
N ILE A 229 -10.40 8.96 6.70
CA ILE A 229 -9.22 8.12 6.85
C ILE A 229 -9.68 6.75 7.32
N ILE A 230 -9.25 5.69 6.63
CA ILE A 230 -9.40 4.32 7.13
C ILE A 230 -8.05 3.80 7.58
N SER A 231 -7.95 3.42 8.85
CA SER A 231 -6.74 2.89 9.46
C SER A 231 -6.82 1.36 9.61
N ALA A 232 -5.84 0.65 9.05
CA ALA A 232 -5.60 -0.77 9.26
C ALA A 232 -4.62 -0.98 10.44
N GLY A 233 -5.16 -1.10 11.65
CA GLY A 233 -4.37 -1.14 12.87
C GLY A 233 -3.73 -2.50 13.18
N PHE A 234 -2.41 -2.61 13.12
CA PHE A 234 -1.68 -3.82 13.50
C PHE A 234 -1.58 -3.99 15.03
N PHE A 235 -1.05 -2.98 15.73
CA PHE A 235 -0.88 -2.98 17.17
C PHE A 235 -2.17 -2.66 17.90
N ILE A 236 -2.99 -1.75 17.35
CA ILE A 236 -4.30 -1.41 17.94
C ILE A 236 -5.37 -2.47 17.64
N SER A 237 -5.13 -3.37 16.66
CA SER A 237 -6.02 -4.47 16.27
C SER A 237 -7.45 -4.02 15.97
N LYS A 238 -7.57 -2.90 15.25
CA LYS A 238 -8.83 -2.26 14.88
C LYS A 238 -8.76 -1.73 13.46
N LEU A 239 -9.84 -1.94 12.71
CA LEU A 239 -10.14 -1.22 11.48
C LEU A 239 -10.94 0.00 11.90
N ASN A 240 -10.34 1.19 11.81
CA ASN A 240 -10.98 2.43 12.24
C ASN A 240 -11.30 3.31 11.04
N LEU A 241 -12.49 3.90 11.07
CA LEU A 241 -12.86 5.07 10.30
C LEU A 241 -12.59 6.30 11.15
N ILE A 242 -11.90 7.28 10.58
CA ILE A 242 -11.56 8.55 11.24
C ILE A 242 -12.04 9.68 10.33
N TYR A 243 -12.79 10.63 10.89
CA TYR A 243 -13.37 11.75 10.14
C TYR A 243 -13.40 13.02 10.97
N SER A 244 -13.54 14.18 10.33
CA SER A 244 -13.72 15.46 11.01
C SER A 244 -15.16 15.97 10.94
N ASP A 245 -15.67 16.50 12.04
CA ASP A 245 -16.92 17.28 12.06
C ASP A 245 -16.72 18.76 11.69
N ASP A 246 -15.47 19.18 11.46
CA ASP A 246 -15.18 20.53 11.01
C ASP A 246 -15.75 20.76 9.59
N PRO A 247 -16.48 21.87 9.34
CA PRO A 247 -17.02 22.17 8.01
C PRO A 247 -15.97 22.29 6.90
N ASN A 248 -14.73 22.68 7.24
CA ASN A 248 -13.61 22.76 6.28
C ASN A 248 -12.81 21.45 6.20
N ASN A 249 -13.32 20.37 6.80
CA ASN A 249 -12.63 19.10 6.96
C ASN A 249 -11.27 19.19 7.67
N SER A 250 -11.08 20.18 8.55
CA SER A 250 -9.86 20.32 9.34
C SER A 250 -9.74 19.21 10.39
N PHE A 251 -8.60 18.52 10.44
CA PHE A 251 -8.26 17.53 11.46
C PHE A 251 -7.47 18.12 12.64
N LEU A 252 -7.20 19.43 12.65
CA LEU A 252 -6.36 20.07 13.66
C LEU A 252 -7.13 20.65 14.85
N ASN A 253 -8.44 20.89 14.70
CA ASN A 253 -9.25 21.66 15.65
C ASN A 253 -9.96 20.81 16.74
N GLY A 254 -9.56 19.55 16.93
CA GLY A 254 -10.13 18.67 17.95
C GLY A 254 -11.53 18.10 17.66
N ASN A 255 -12.08 18.38 16.47
CA ASN A 255 -13.37 17.84 15.99
C ASN A 255 -13.25 16.49 15.28
N VAL A 256 -12.15 15.76 15.52
CA VAL A 256 -11.88 14.48 14.89
C VAL A 256 -12.55 13.35 15.68
N LYS A 257 -13.29 12.49 14.98
CA LYS A 257 -14.00 11.33 15.53
C LYS A 257 -13.38 10.03 15.01
N VAL A 258 -13.56 8.97 15.80
CA VAL A 258 -13.12 7.61 15.45
C VAL A 258 -14.31 6.67 15.61
N LEU A 259 -14.58 5.88 14.58
CA LEU A 259 -15.52 4.76 14.60
C LEU A 259 -14.75 3.48 14.31
N THR A 260 -14.78 2.52 15.24
CA THR A 260 -14.22 1.19 14.99
C THR A 260 -15.19 0.38 14.14
N LEU A 261 -14.81 0.11 12.90
CA LEU A 261 -15.57 -0.70 11.95
C LEU A 261 -15.46 -2.19 12.27
N ASP A 262 -14.27 -2.64 12.66
CA ASP A 262 -14.01 -4.03 13.04
C ASP A 262 -12.86 -4.14 14.05
N ASN A 263 -12.96 -5.07 14.98
CA ASN A 263 -11.92 -5.44 15.95
C ASN A 263 -11.86 -6.95 16.22
N LYS A 264 -12.46 -7.76 15.34
CA LYS A 264 -12.57 -9.22 15.47
C LYS A 264 -11.75 -9.96 14.42
N VAL A 265 -11.19 -9.24 13.44
CA VAL A 265 -10.36 -9.80 12.35
C VAL A 265 -8.86 -9.90 12.69
N GLY A 266 -8.49 -9.59 13.93
CA GLY A 266 -7.11 -9.68 14.41
C GLY A 266 -6.26 -8.46 14.07
N LYS A 267 -4.95 -8.66 13.92
CA LYS A 267 -4.01 -7.58 13.59
C LYS A 267 -4.10 -7.26 12.12
N LEU A 268 -4.42 -6.02 11.76
CA LEU A 268 -4.56 -5.63 10.36
C LEU A 268 -3.19 -5.33 9.74
N PHE A 269 -3.06 -5.51 8.43
CA PHE A 269 -1.86 -5.12 7.68
C PHE A 269 -2.12 -3.84 6.89
N ASP A 270 -2.92 -3.91 5.83
CA ASP A 270 -3.12 -2.80 4.90
C ASP A 270 -4.61 -2.65 4.57
N VAL A 271 -4.96 -1.46 4.12
CA VAL A 271 -6.26 -1.11 3.57
C VAL A 271 -6.07 -0.24 2.33
N LYS A 272 -6.90 -0.50 1.32
CA LYS A 272 -7.06 0.36 0.15
C LYS A 272 -8.54 0.65 -0.08
N MET A 273 -8.87 1.91 -0.33
CA MET A 273 -10.22 2.30 -0.74
C MET A 273 -10.30 2.21 -2.26
N ILE A 274 -11.22 1.39 -2.78
CA ILE A 274 -11.38 1.19 -4.22
C ILE A 274 -12.77 0.62 -4.54
N ASP A 275 -13.37 1.08 -5.64
CA ASP A 275 -14.60 0.52 -6.21
C ASP A 275 -14.29 -0.88 -6.83
N LEU A 276 -14.56 -1.94 -6.06
CA LEU A 276 -14.25 -3.31 -6.43
C LEU A 276 -15.37 -3.95 -7.25
N ASP A 277 -16.61 -3.49 -7.09
CA ASP A 277 -17.77 -4.06 -7.78
C ASP A 277 -18.28 -3.22 -8.96
N GLN A 278 -17.67 -2.06 -9.19
CA GLN A 278 -17.98 -1.09 -10.24
C GLN A 278 -19.38 -0.48 -10.12
N ASP A 279 -19.84 -0.24 -8.90
CA ASP A 279 -21.10 0.45 -8.64
C ASP A 279 -20.95 1.96 -8.43
N GLY A 280 -19.71 2.48 -8.46
CA GLY A 280 -19.39 3.89 -8.27
C GLY A 280 -19.15 4.29 -6.82
N SER A 281 -19.34 3.37 -5.86
CA SER A 281 -19.01 3.56 -4.46
C SER A 281 -17.69 2.86 -4.13
N MET A 282 -16.92 3.42 -3.21
CA MET A 282 -15.66 2.81 -2.80
C MET A 282 -15.90 1.73 -1.75
N GLU A 283 -15.29 0.56 -1.94
CA GLU A 283 -15.14 -0.47 -0.91
C GLU A 283 -13.77 -0.39 -0.23
N LEU A 284 -13.61 -1.11 0.89
CA LEU A 284 -12.31 -1.29 1.54
C LEU A 284 -11.75 -2.65 1.19
N LEU A 285 -10.64 -2.71 0.46
CA LEU A 285 -9.82 -3.90 0.29
C LEU A 285 -8.87 -4.02 1.48
N VAL A 286 -9.04 -5.04 2.32
CA VAL A 286 -8.35 -5.13 3.62
C VAL A 286 -7.62 -6.46 3.75
N THR A 287 -6.40 -6.44 4.29
CA THR A 287 -5.70 -7.64 4.75
C THR A 287 -5.45 -7.58 6.25
N ASN A 288 -5.51 -8.75 6.90
CA ASN A 288 -4.91 -8.92 8.22
C ASN A 288 -3.51 -9.55 8.12
N HIS A 289 -2.75 -9.58 9.21
CA HIS A 289 -1.38 -10.07 9.26
C HIS A 289 -1.21 -11.05 10.42
N GLN A 290 -1.38 -12.35 10.13
CA GLN A 290 -1.49 -13.37 11.17
C GLN A 290 -0.51 -14.51 10.97
N GLY A 291 0.02 -15.02 12.08
CA GLY A 291 0.79 -16.26 12.13
C GLY A 291 -0.10 -17.50 11.99
N ASN A 292 0.51 -18.67 11.68
CA ASN A 292 -0.22 -19.95 11.54
C ASN A 292 -1.01 -20.37 12.80
N LYS A 293 -0.61 -19.86 13.97
CA LYS A 293 -1.25 -20.17 15.27
C LYS A 293 -2.26 -19.11 15.71
N ASP A 294 -2.31 -17.98 15.02
CA ASP A 294 -3.17 -16.87 15.41
C ASP A 294 -4.63 -17.17 15.01
N LYS A 295 -5.55 -16.55 15.75
CA LYS A 295 -6.99 -16.61 15.48
C LYS A 295 -7.58 -15.20 15.50
N PRO A 296 -8.34 -14.81 14.46
CA PRO A 296 -8.56 -15.54 13.19
C PRO A 296 -7.26 -15.69 12.37
N GLU A 297 -7.27 -16.62 11.41
CA GLU A 297 -6.17 -16.81 10.47
C GLU A 297 -5.94 -15.63 9.51
N GLY A 298 -4.85 -15.68 8.74
CA GLY A 298 -4.52 -14.71 7.69
C GLY A 298 -5.61 -14.66 6.62
N ARG A 299 -6.08 -13.46 6.27
CA ARG A 299 -7.28 -13.22 5.48
C ARG A 299 -7.17 -11.97 4.60
N LEU A 300 -7.87 -12.05 3.47
CA LEU A 300 -8.18 -10.97 2.54
C LEU A 300 -9.70 -10.76 2.55
N PHE A 301 -10.11 -9.51 2.74
CA PHE A 301 -11.51 -9.10 2.83
C PHE A 301 -11.79 -8.00 1.82
N TYR A 302 -13.06 -7.84 1.47
CA TYR A 302 -13.54 -6.50 1.14
C TYR A 302 -14.73 -6.10 2.01
N TYR A 303 -14.71 -4.87 2.50
CA TYR A 303 -15.80 -4.27 3.29
C TYR A 303 -16.62 -3.34 2.40
N LYS A 304 -17.94 -3.41 2.56
CA LYS A 304 -18.89 -2.55 1.86
C LYS A 304 -19.69 -1.75 2.88
N MET A 305 -19.89 -0.47 2.55
CA MET A 305 -20.76 0.42 3.28
C MET A 305 -22.22 0.19 2.89
N GLU A 306 -23.11 0.07 3.88
CA GLU A 306 -24.56 0.00 3.67
C GLU A 306 -25.17 1.38 3.97
N GLY A 307 -25.56 2.09 2.90
CA GLY A 307 -26.08 3.44 2.96
C GLY A 307 -25.16 4.43 2.26
N SER A 308 -25.39 5.73 2.48
CA SER A 308 -24.70 6.82 1.79
C SER A 308 -24.07 7.84 2.73
N ASN A 309 -23.95 7.52 4.02
CA ASN A 309 -23.35 8.41 5.00
C ASN A 309 -22.39 7.60 5.86
N VAL A 310 -21.10 7.86 5.67
CA VAL A 310 -20.01 7.10 6.26
C VAL A 310 -20.04 7.06 7.79
N ARG A 311 -20.64 8.08 8.42
CA ARG A 311 -20.69 8.28 9.88
C ARG A 311 -21.77 7.45 10.57
N THR A 312 -22.75 6.98 9.82
CA THR A 312 -23.93 6.26 10.36
C THR A 312 -24.16 4.91 9.68
N ALA A 313 -23.52 4.69 8.53
CA ALA A 313 -23.66 3.48 7.77
C ALA A 313 -23.19 2.25 8.57
N LYS A 314 -23.84 1.13 8.27
CA LYS A 314 -23.35 -0.17 8.71
C LYS A 314 -22.30 -0.64 7.72
N TRP A 315 -21.30 -1.35 8.23
CA TRP A 315 -20.26 -1.94 7.42
C TRP A 315 -20.34 -3.44 7.53
N SER A 316 -20.39 -4.11 6.40
CA SER A 316 -20.33 -5.57 6.30
C SER A 316 -19.14 -5.96 5.43
N TYR A 317 -18.56 -7.14 5.68
CA TYR A 317 -17.46 -7.65 4.88
C TYR A 317 -17.79 -8.97 4.23
N HIS A 318 -17.14 -9.21 3.10
CA HIS A 318 -17.06 -10.49 2.43
C HIS A 318 -15.63 -11.02 2.52
N LEU A 319 -15.49 -12.27 2.96
CA LEU A 319 -14.21 -12.96 2.95
C LEU A 319 -13.85 -13.33 1.50
N ILE A 320 -12.72 -12.83 1.00
CA ILE A 320 -12.21 -13.20 -0.32
C ILE A 320 -11.38 -14.48 -0.21
N TYR A 321 -10.44 -14.53 0.75
CA TYR A 321 -9.54 -15.65 0.91
C TYR A 321 -8.96 -15.73 2.32
N ASN A 322 -8.74 -16.93 2.85
CA ASN A 322 -8.21 -17.15 4.21
C ASN A 322 -7.12 -18.22 4.32
N ASN A 323 -6.55 -18.64 3.20
CA ASN A 323 -5.53 -19.70 3.18
C ASN A 323 -4.15 -19.12 2.81
N PHE A 324 -3.64 -18.24 3.67
CA PHE A 324 -2.30 -17.67 3.59
C PHE A 324 -1.37 -18.41 4.57
N PRO A 325 -0.77 -19.56 4.18
CA PRO A 325 0.10 -20.30 5.09
C PRO A 325 1.39 -19.52 5.32
N VAL A 326 1.79 -19.30 6.56
CA VAL A 326 3.10 -18.73 6.88
C VAL A 326 4.15 -19.82 6.70
N LEU A 327 4.94 -19.71 5.63
CA LEU A 327 5.99 -20.67 5.27
C LEU A 327 7.39 -20.19 5.68
N LYS A 328 7.54 -18.89 5.93
CA LYS A 328 8.78 -18.30 6.41
C LYS A 328 9.07 -18.76 7.83
N SER A 329 10.29 -19.24 8.05
CA SER A 329 10.78 -19.56 9.39
C SER A 329 11.16 -18.29 10.15
N GLY A 330 11.01 -18.32 11.47
CA GLY A 330 11.34 -17.21 12.35
C GLY A 330 10.27 -16.96 13.39
N ILE A 331 10.58 -16.08 14.33
CA ILE A 331 9.64 -15.62 15.34
C ILE A 331 8.79 -14.51 14.73
N GLN A 332 7.49 -14.47 15.07
CA GLN A 332 6.55 -13.43 14.65
C GLN A 332 6.41 -13.25 13.12
N GLN A 333 6.57 -14.33 12.35
CA GLN A 333 6.24 -14.33 10.92
C GLN A 333 4.71 -14.38 10.75
N ALA A 334 4.20 -13.63 9.78
CA ALA A 334 2.78 -13.50 9.53
C ALA A 334 2.48 -13.31 8.03
N ALA A 335 1.22 -13.50 7.66
CA ALA A 335 0.73 -13.35 6.30
C ALA A 335 -0.79 -13.09 6.32
N PRO A 336 -1.37 -12.57 5.22
CA PRO A 336 -0.71 -11.96 4.05
C PRO A 336 -0.09 -10.58 4.35
N GLY A 337 0.64 -10.03 3.39
CA GLY A 337 1.03 -8.61 3.35
C GLY A 337 -0.08 -7.73 2.74
N GLY A 338 0.32 -6.68 2.02
CA GLY A 338 -0.59 -5.72 1.38
C GLY A 338 -1.22 -6.27 0.09
N ALA A 339 -2.38 -5.71 -0.26
CA ALA A 339 -3.13 -6.05 -1.46
C ALA A 339 -3.34 -4.81 -2.35
N LYS A 340 -3.28 -4.99 -3.66
CA LYS A 340 -3.53 -3.94 -4.66
C LYS A 340 -4.55 -4.43 -5.67
N ALA A 341 -5.58 -3.65 -5.88
CA ALA A 341 -6.52 -3.87 -6.96
C ALA A 341 -6.09 -3.12 -8.22
N PHE A 342 -6.24 -3.74 -9.39
CA PHE A 342 -5.78 -3.19 -10.66
C PHE A 342 -6.54 -3.78 -11.85
N TYR A 343 -6.51 -3.08 -12.98
CA TYR A 343 -7.12 -3.57 -14.23
C TYR A 343 -6.04 -4.22 -15.10
N PRO A 344 -6.11 -5.53 -15.41
CA PRO A 344 -5.11 -6.17 -16.26
C PRO A 344 -4.92 -5.50 -17.62
N ASN A 345 -6.01 -5.02 -18.22
CA ASN A 345 -6.02 -4.29 -19.48
C ASN A 345 -6.65 -2.92 -19.26
N LEU A 346 -5.90 -1.86 -19.53
CA LEU A 346 -6.30 -0.47 -19.32
C LEU A 346 -7.50 -0.05 -20.20
N ASN A 347 -7.75 -0.79 -21.28
CA ASN A 347 -8.84 -0.54 -22.21
C ASN A 347 -10.11 -1.36 -21.90
N GLU A 348 -10.06 -2.29 -20.93
CA GLU A 348 -11.21 -3.11 -20.56
C GLU A 348 -11.95 -2.53 -19.36
N LYS A 349 -13.26 -2.31 -19.52
CA LYS A 349 -14.17 -1.98 -18.42
C LYS A 349 -14.63 -3.27 -17.76
N SER A 350 -13.84 -3.77 -16.83
CA SER A 350 -14.18 -4.93 -15.99
C SER A 350 -13.83 -4.63 -14.55
N LYS A 351 -14.44 -5.30 -13.59
CA LYS A 351 -14.01 -5.28 -12.18
C LYS A 351 -12.49 -5.52 -12.06
N PRO A 352 -11.80 -4.92 -11.07
CA PRO A 352 -10.36 -5.05 -10.93
C PRO A 352 -9.96 -6.46 -10.48
N TYR A 353 -8.76 -6.88 -10.86
CA TYR A 353 -8.06 -8.02 -10.26
C TYR A 353 -7.40 -7.58 -8.96
N ILE A 354 -7.08 -8.54 -8.08
CA ILE A 354 -6.37 -8.25 -6.82
C ILE A 354 -5.04 -9.00 -6.80
N LEU A 355 -3.94 -8.27 -6.68
CA LEU A 355 -2.60 -8.80 -6.42
C LEU A 355 -2.29 -8.68 -4.92
N VAL A 356 -1.90 -9.78 -4.29
CA VAL A 356 -1.54 -9.82 -2.87
C VAL A 356 -0.09 -10.21 -2.70
N SER A 357 0.65 -9.38 -1.97
CA SER A 357 1.96 -9.73 -1.43
C SER A 357 1.77 -10.70 -0.26
N GLY A 358 2.35 -11.89 -0.33
CA GLY A 358 2.15 -12.89 0.73
C GLY A 358 3.00 -12.68 1.97
N ASP A 359 4.00 -11.80 1.92
CA ASP A 359 4.97 -11.58 3.00
C ASP A 359 5.56 -12.91 3.52
N GLY A 360 5.32 -13.27 4.77
CA GLY A 360 5.73 -14.54 5.38
C GLY A 360 5.12 -15.80 4.75
N ALA A 361 4.11 -15.67 3.88
CA ALA A 361 3.62 -16.80 3.09
C ALA A 361 4.61 -17.24 2.00
N THR A 362 5.62 -16.41 1.70
CA THR A 362 6.63 -16.67 0.66
C THR A 362 5.99 -16.87 -0.72
N LYS A 363 4.82 -16.25 -0.94
CA LYS A 363 4.01 -16.40 -2.15
C LYS A 363 3.48 -15.06 -2.62
N ALA A 364 3.25 -14.94 -3.92
CA ALA A 364 2.37 -13.91 -4.48
C ALA A 364 1.07 -14.58 -4.94
N TYR A 365 -0.04 -13.84 -4.87
CA TYR A 365 -1.38 -14.34 -5.20
C TYR A 365 -2.07 -13.36 -6.13
N LEU A 366 -2.74 -13.89 -7.16
CA LEU A 366 -3.57 -13.10 -8.06
C LEU A 366 -5.00 -13.64 -8.07
N PHE A 367 -5.95 -12.75 -7.82
CA PHE A 367 -7.37 -13.05 -7.82
C PHE A 367 -8.07 -12.35 -8.97
N ALA A 368 -8.88 -13.10 -9.73
CA ALA A 368 -9.73 -12.57 -10.78
C ALA A 368 -11.16 -12.37 -10.26
N PRO A 369 -11.83 -11.26 -10.59
CA PRO A 369 -13.21 -11.01 -10.17
C PRO A 369 -14.18 -11.87 -10.97
N LEU A 370 -15.22 -12.33 -10.29
CA LEU A 370 -16.38 -12.98 -10.88
C LEU A 370 -17.48 -11.96 -11.15
N ASN A 371 -18.28 -12.22 -12.19
CA ASN A 371 -19.45 -11.42 -12.50
C ASN A 371 -20.66 -11.79 -11.63
N THR A 372 -20.51 -11.64 -10.30
CA THR A 372 -21.56 -11.87 -9.30
C THR A 372 -21.91 -10.57 -8.57
N LYS A 373 -23.06 -10.56 -7.90
CA LYS A 373 -23.46 -9.54 -6.92
C LYS A 373 -23.89 -10.27 -5.63
N PRO A 374 -23.19 -10.08 -4.49
CA PRO A 374 -21.97 -9.29 -4.29
C PRO A 374 -20.78 -9.78 -5.15
N VAL A 375 -19.78 -8.94 -5.41
CA VAL A 375 -18.58 -9.36 -6.15
C VAL A 375 -17.87 -10.48 -5.39
N GLN A 376 -17.46 -11.51 -6.13
CA GLN A 376 -16.66 -12.62 -5.64
C GLN A 376 -15.36 -12.70 -6.45
N TYR A 377 -14.38 -13.41 -5.92
CA TYR A 377 -13.05 -13.50 -6.51
C TYR A 377 -12.55 -14.94 -6.49
N ASN A 378 -11.91 -15.36 -7.56
CA ASN A 378 -11.23 -16.65 -7.65
C ASN A 378 -9.72 -16.46 -7.66
N LEU A 379 -9.01 -17.29 -6.89
CA LEU A 379 -7.56 -17.38 -6.99
C LEU A 379 -7.19 -18.02 -8.33
N VAL A 380 -6.54 -17.26 -9.21
CA VAL A 380 -6.20 -17.70 -10.58
C VAL A 380 -4.72 -17.96 -10.78
N TRP A 381 -3.86 -17.41 -9.92
CA TRP A 381 -2.43 -17.65 -9.97
C TRP A 381 -1.77 -17.50 -8.60
N THR A 382 -0.75 -18.32 -8.37
CA THR A 382 0.16 -18.20 -7.24
C THR A 382 1.58 -18.49 -7.69
N GLU A 383 2.54 -17.73 -7.18
CA GLU A 383 3.97 -18.03 -7.33
C GLU A 383 4.60 -18.23 -5.96
N THR A 384 5.53 -19.19 -5.84
CA THR A 384 6.19 -19.49 -4.57
C THR A 384 7.67 -19.17 -4.63
N TYR A 385 8.10 -18.28 -3.74
CA TYR A 385 9.49 -17.86 -3.57
C TYR A 385 10.06 -18.52 -2.31
N LYS A 386 10.34 -19.82 -2.41
CA LYS A 386 10.60 -20.68 -1.25
C LYS A 386 11.63 -20.08 -0.30
N GLY A 387 11.18 -19.77 0.92
CA GLY A 387 12.02 -19.28 2.01
C GLY A 387 12.28 -17.77 2.01
N TYR A 388 11.69 -17.02 1.08
CA TYR A 388 11.90 -15.59 0.92
C TYR A 388 10.64 -14.78 1.16
N THR A 389 10.78 -13.65 1.83
CA THR A 389 9.68 -12.71 2.08
C THR A 389 9.29 -12.00 0.79
N VAL A 390 7.98 -11.94 0.51
CA VAL A 390 7.40 -11.25 -0.65
C VAL A 390 6.96 -9.85 -0.23
N GLY A 391 7.65 -8.83 -0.73
CA GLY A 391 7.46 -7.44 -0.35
C GLY A 391 6.31 -6.71 -1.08
N GLY A 392 6.21 -5.41 -0.82
CA GLY A 392 5.19 -4.53 -1.39
C GLY A 392 5.36 -4.35 -2.90
N THR A 393 4.34 -4.70 -3.67
CA THR A 393 4.40 -4.77 -5.14
C THR A 393 4.16 -3.42 -5.81
N ALA A 394 4.63 -3.27 -7.05
CA ALA A 394 4.26 -2.17 -7.94
C ALA A 394 3.54 -2.71 -9.18
N ILE A 395 2.65 -1.90 -9.77
CA ILE A 395 1.81 -2.28 -10.93
C ILE A 395 1.77 -1.11 -11.91
N GLY A 396 1.95 -1.37 -13.20
CA GLY A 396 1.92 -0.37 -14.27
C GLY A 396 2.23 -0.98 -15.64
N ASP A 397 1.83 -0.30 -16.72
CA ASP A 397 2.06 -0.71 -18.12
C ASP A 397 3.48 -0.35 -18.58
N LEU A 398 4.43 -1.26 -18.34
CA LEU A 398 5.86 -0.98 -18.43
C LEU A 398 6.41 -0.96 -19.86
N ASP A 399 5.68 -1.51 -20.82
CA ASP A 399 6.06 -1.52 -22.24
C ASP A 399 5.09 -0.78 -23.16
N GLY A 400 3.96 -0.29 -22.64
CA GLY A 400 2.98 0.51 -23.35
C GLY A 400 2.04 -0.30 -24.24
N ASP A 401 1.89 -1.60 -23.99
CA ASP A 401 0.99 -2.49 -24.75
C ASP A 401 -0.48 -2.41 -24.28
N GLY A 402 -0.75 -1.66 -23.21
CA GLY A 402 -2.06 -1.50 -22.61
C GLY A 402 -2.41 -2.56 -21.56
N LEU A 403 -1.53 -3.51 -21.29
CA LEU A 403 -1.61 -4.45 -20.18
C LEU A 403 -0.73 -3.98 -19.02
N ASN A 404 -1.21 -4.17 -17.80
CA ASN A 404 -0.39 -3.89 -16.63
C ASN A 404 0.59 -5.03 -16.35
N GLU A 405 1.86 -4.71 -16.17
CA GLU A 405 2.86 -5.53 -15.50
C GLU A 405 2.79 -5.35 -13.99
N PHE A 406 3.43 -6.26 -13.27
CA PHE A 406 3.73 -6.04 -11.86
C PHE A 406 5.14 -6.48 -11.45
N ILE A 407 5.67 -5.76 -10.47
CA ILE A 407 6.99 -5.92 -9.90
C ILE A 407 6.84 -6.46 -8.48
N ILE A 408 7.50 -7.59 -8.20
CA ILE A 408 7.45 -8.28 -6.91
C ILE A 408 8.85 -8.28 -6.28
N PRO A 409 9.07 -7.49 -5.22
CA PRO A 409 10.28 -7.55 -4.41
C PRO A 409 10.39 -8.88 -3.65
N ILE A 410 11.52 -9.57 -3.78
CA ILE A 410 11.82 -10.80 -3.04
C ILE A 410 13.04 -10.52 -2.14
N TYR A 411 12.76 -10.26 -0.87
CA TYR A 411 13.67 -9.63 0.08
C TYR A 411 15.01 -10.36 0.20
N GLU A 412 15.06 -11.59 0.73
CA GLU A 412 16.34 -12.28 0.90
C GLU A 412 16.96 -12.83 -0.39
N ASN A 413 16.25 -12.77 -1.51
CA ASN A 413 16.78 -13.20 -2.81
C ASN A 413 17.43 -12.05 -3.59
N ASN A 414 17.48 -10.84 -3.03
CA ASN A 414 18.08 -9.65 -3.65
C ASN A 414 17.60 -9.42 -5.09
N THR A 415 16.32 -9.66 -5.34
CA THR A 415 15.76 -9.65 -6.70
C THR A 415 14.33 -9.10 -6.69
N CYS A 416 14.01 -8.24 -7.65
CA CYS A 416 12.63 -7.97 -8.04
C CYS A 416 12.26 -8.78 -9.29
N TYR A 417 11.13 -9.49 -9.24
CA TYR A 417 10.61 -10.26 -10.36
C TYR A 417 9.52 -9.46 -11.06
N ILE A 418 9.55 -9.44 -12.39
CA ILE A 418 8.64 -8.64 -13.21
C ILE A 418 7.82 -9.58 -14.08
N TYR A 419 6.50 -9.46 -13.98
CA TYR A 419 5.55 -10.29 -14.70
C TYR A 419 4.72 -9.43 -15.64
N SER A 420 4.59 -9.88 -16.89
CA SER A 420 3.58 -9.39 -17.82
C SER A 420 2.35 -10.30 -17.78
N LEU A 421 1.22 -9.78 -18.21
CA LEU A 421 -0.03 -10.53 -18.27
C LEU A 421 -0.26 -11.10 -19.66
N THR A 422 -0.78 -12.31 -19.72
CA THR A 422 -1.23 -12.92 -20.98
C THR A 422 -2.71 -13.26 -20.87
N LYS A 423 -3.50 -12.83 -21.86
CA LYS A 423 -4.93 -13.13 -21.91
C LYS A 423 -5.13 -14.60 -22.30
N ASN A 424 -5.72 -15.39 -21.42
CA ASN A 424 -6.09 -16.76 -21.71
C ASN A 424 -7.60 -16.86 -21.95
N GLU A 425 -7.98 -17.05 -23.22
CA GLU A 425 -9.39 -17.19 -23.64
C GLU A 425 -9.95 -18.60 -23.40
N ARG A 426 -9.13 -19.57 -22.97
CA ARG A 426 -9.54 -20.98 -22.82
C ARG A 426 -9.85 -21.41 -21.38
N PHE A 427 -9.73 -20.52 -20.39
CA PHE A 427 -9.99 -20.90 -19.00
C PHE A 427 -11.49 -21.00 -18.73
N ARG A 428 -11.98 -22.23 -18.49
CA ARG A 428 -13.33 -22.47 -17.95
C ARG A 428 -13.24 -22.41 -16.43
N LEU A 429 -13.89 -21.42 -15.83
CA LEU A 429 -14.08 -21.37 -14.38
C LEU A 429 -15.05 -22.49 -13.99
N THR A 430 -14.52 -23.64 -13.59
CA THR A 430 -15.31 -24.64 -12.86
C THR A 430 -15.23 -24.28 -11.38
N ASN A 431 -16.38 -23.98 -10.77
CA ASN A 431 -16.49 -23.78 -9.32
C ASN A 431 -15.85 -24.98 -8.59
N LEU A 432 -14.69 -24.77 -7.99
CA LEU A 432 -14.14 -25.67 -7.00
C LEU A 432 -14.67 -25.18 -5.65
N HIS A 433 -15.69 -25.88 -5.16
CA HIS A 433 -16.27 -25.69 -3.83
C HIS A 433 -15.32 -26.15 -2.74
#